data_AF-A0A497PCT9-F1
#
_entry.id   AF-A0A497PCT9-F1
#
_cell.length_a   1.000
_cell.length_b   1.000
_cell.length_c   1.000
_cell.angle_alpha   90.00
_cell.angle_beta   90.00
_cell.angle_gamma   90.00
#
_symmetry.space_group_name_H-M   'P 1'
#
loop_
_entity.id
_entity.type
_entity.pdbx_description
1 polymer ?
#
loop_
_entity_poly.entity_id
_entity_poly.type
_entity_poly.pdbx_seq_one_letter_code
_entity_poly.pdbx_strand_id
1 'polypeptide(L)'
;MSDRVMTDVTTALTRLNTLLRRIEGVVSGLNTQLGMMGHRLTVVKFRADHNAHEGNLPAIVCVPTGMSPNDPLAQSIRQVLSEDESRPTLMLFDDPLERNAGLHVVRYVCGSQRKTPLTTAVNLRWAVMPPTIADNVVVIGTRYSRIGEALLDELSQRLQSYGFTLLEDNREFGGGRVVYTLSRELGSDINVLEVTVPVELAKSPERVRLVITSVAV
;
A
#
# COMPACT_ATOMS: atom_id res chain seq x y z
N MET A 1 -6.52 40.83 -43.88
CA MET A 1 -6.25 39.37 -44.07
C MET A 1 -5.50 38.72 -42.91
N SER A 2 -5.06 39.47 -41.88
CA SER A 2 -4.25 38.95 -40.76
C SER A 2 -5.04 38.17 -39.71
N ASP A 3 -6.16 38.73 -39.24
CA ASP A 3 -6.84 38.20 -38.04
C ASP A 3 -7.51 36.84 -38.26
N ARG A 4 -8.15 36.63 -39.41
CA ARG A 4 -8.82 35.35 -39.72
C ARG A 4 -7.85 34.17 -39.75
N VAL A 5 -6.66 34.39 -40.31
CA VAL A 5 -5.59 33.37 -40.37
C VAL A 5 -5.08 33.08 -38.97
N MET A 6 -4.97 34.10 -38.12
CA MET A 6 -4.50 33.95 -36.74
C MET A 6 -5.52 33.21 -35.85
N THR A 7 -6.83 33.41 -36.09
CA THR A 7 -7.91 32.66 -35.42
C THR A 7 -7.96 31.19 -35.85
N ASP A 8 -7.72 30.92 -37.14
CA ASP A 8 -7.70 29.54 -37.67
C ASP A 8 -6.49 28.75 -37.12
N VAL A 9 -5.31 29.39 -37.04
CA VAL A 9 -4.10 28.79 -36.46
C VAL A 9 -4.26 28.49 -34.96
N THR A 10 -4.83 29.43 -34.19
CA THR A 10 -5.05 29.21 -32.75
C THR A 10 -6.10 28.13 -32.48
N THR A 11 -7.14 28.05 -33.30
CA THR A 11 -8.14 26.97 -33.23
C THR A 11 -7.53 25.61 -33.56
N ALA A 12 -6.68 25.54 -34.60
CA ALA A 12 -5.97 24.32 -34.98
C ALA A 12 -5.01 23.84 -33.89
N LEU A 13 -4.25 24.75 -33.26
CA LEU A 13 -3.35 24.43 -32.15
C LEU A 13 -4.10 23.91 -30.92
N THR A 14 -5.25 24.50 -30.60
CA THR A 14 -6.08 24.07 -29.46
C THR A 14 -6.63 22.66 -29.69
N ARG A 15 -7.11 22.37 -30.90
CA ARG A 15 -7.55 21.02 -31.29
C ARG A 15 -6.40 20.01 -31.24
N LEU A 16 -5.22 20.39 -31.74
CA LEU A 16 -4.02 19.54 -31.71
C LEU A 16 -3.63 19.21 -30.26
N ASN A 17 -3.63 20.21 -29.37
CA ASN A 17 -3.28 20.02 -27.96
C ASN A 17 -4.28 19.12 -27.23
N THR A 18 -5.57 19.22 -27.59
CA THR A 18 -6.63 18.36 -27.05
C THR A 18 -6.48 16.92 -27.52
N LEU A 19 -6.13 16.70 -28.79
CA LEU A 19 -5.83 15.38 -29.35
C LEU A 19 -4.59 14.76 -28.71
N LEU A 20 -3.52 15.54 -28.53
CA LEU A 20 -2.30 15.10 -27.87
C LEU A 20 -2.56 14.64 -26.44
N ARG A 21 -3.31 15.40 -25.63
CA ARG A 21 -3.70 14.97 -24.28
C ARG A 21 -4.52 13.68 -24.28
N ARG A 22 -5.38 13.50 -25.28
CA ARG A 22 -6.18 12.27 -25.45
C ARG A 22 -5.28 11.08 -25.77
N ILE A 23 -4.30 11.27 -26.66
CA ILE A 23 -3.30 10.26 -27.02
C ILE A 23 -2.45 9.92 -25.79
N GLU A 24 -1.98 10.91 -25.04
CA GLU A 24 -1.25 10.68 -23.77
C GLU A 24 -2.07 9.85 -22.79
N GLY A 25 -3.36 10.15 -22.62
CA GLY A 25 -4.25 9.37 -21.76
C GLY A 25 -4.40 7.90 -22.22
N VAL A 26 -4.55 7.68 -23.53
CA VAL A 26 -4.64 6.33 -24.11
C VAL A 26 -3.32 5.57 -23.95
N VAL A 27 -2.19 6.20 -24.24
CA VAL A 27 -0.86 5.61 -24.10
C VAL A 27 -0.55 5.27 -22.64
N SER A 28 -0.93 6.16 -21.71
CA SER A 28 -0.82 5.90 -20.27
C SER A 28 -1.65 4.69 -19.86
N GLY A 29 -2.92 4.62 -20.29
CA GLY A 29 -3.79 3.47 -20.01
C GLY A 29 -3.28 2.15 -20.59
N LEU A 30 -2.77 2.16 -21.83
CA LEU A 30 -2.15 1.00 -22.46
C LEU A 30 -0.89 0.55 -21.72
N ASN A 31 -0.06 1.50 -21.27
CA ASN A 31 1.15 1.19 -20.51
C ASN A 31 0.81 0.52 -19.16
N THR A 32 -0.22 1.00 -18.46
CA THR A 32 -0.73 0.36 -17.24
C THR A 32 -1.26 -1.05 -17.52
N GLN A 33 -2.05 -1.24 -18.59
CA GLN A 33 -2.58 -2.55 -18.97
C GLN A 33 -1.47 -3.53 -19.37
N LEU A 34 -0.48 -3.09 -20.15
CA LEU A 34 0.68 -3.90 -20.54
C LEU A 34 1.55 -4.25 -19.33
N GLY A 35 1.74 -3.33 -18.38
CA GLY A 35 2.39 -3.61 -17.10
C GLY A 35 1.68 -4.72 -16.34
N MET A 36 0.35 -4.60 -16.17
CA MET A 36 -0.46 -5.63 -15.52
C MET A 36 -0.42 -6.99 -16.27
N MET A 37 -0.41 -6.98 -17.60
CA MET A 37 -0.27 -8.19 -18.41
C MET A 37 1.13 -8.83 -18.28
N GLY A 38 2.20 -8.02 -18.28
CA GLY A 38 3.56 -8.48 -18.04
C GLY A 38 3.72 -9.12 -16.66
N HIS A 39 3.14 -8.50 -15.62
CA HIS A 39 3.07 -9.08 -14.28
C HIS A 39 2.31 -10.41 -14.28
N ARG A 40 1.14 -10.49 -14.94
CA ARG A 40 0.37 -11.74 -15.07
C ARG A 40 1.13 -12.88 -15.77
N LEU A 41 1.92 -12.58 -16.80
CA LEU A 41 2.77 -13.58 -17.46
C LEU A 41 3.91 -14.06 -16.54
N THR A 42 4.44 -13.17 -15.71
CA THR A 42 5.46 -13.50 -14.70
C THR A 42 4.87 -14.34 -13.56
N VAL A 43 3.60 -14.11 -13.20
CA VAL A 43 2.84 -14.84 -12.17
C VAL A 43 2.69 -16.34 -12.47
N VAL A 44 2.63 -16.76 -13.73
CA VAL A 44 2.51 -18.20 -14.06
C VAL A 44 3.70 -19.00 -13.53
N LYS A 45 4.85 -18.36 -13.31
CA LYS A 45 6.03 -18.96 -12.65
C LYS A 45 6.07 -18.76 -11.13
N PHE A 46 5.19 -17.95 -10.55
CA PHE A 46 5.22 -17.50 -9.16
C PHE A 46 4.27 -18.26 -8.22
N ARG A 47 3.57 -19.29 -8.72
CA ARG A 47 2.69 -20.13 -7.89
C ARG A 47 3.51 -21.01 -6.94
N ALA A 48 3.89 -20.47 -5.77
CA ALA A 48 4.03 -21.17 -4.47
C ALA A 48 4.74 -20.31 -3.40
N ASP A 49 4.35 -19.06 -3.18
CA ASP A 49 4.85 -18.36 -1.98
C ASP A 49 4.02 -18.79 -0.76
N HIS A 50 4.61 -19.61 0.11
CA HIS A 50 4.10 -20.03 1.44
C HIS A 50 3.95 -18.85 2.43
N ASN A 51 4.03 -17.62 1.91
CA ASN A 51 4.24 -16.38 2.63
C ASN A 51 2.95 -15.54 2.68
N ALA A 52 1.94 -15.90 1.90
CA ALA A 52 0.64 -15.25 1.87
C ALA A 52 -0.37 -16.03 2.71
N HIS A 53 -0.88 -15.38 3.75
CA HIS A 53 -1.91 -15.90 4.63
C HIS A 53 -3.23 -15.20 4.30
N GLU A 54 -4.08 -15.89 3.54
CA GLU A 54 -5.35 -15.36 3.06
C GLU A 54 -6.22 -14.83 4.20
N GLY A 55 -6.84 -13.68 3.95
CA GLY A 55 -7.83 -13.04 4.80
C GLY A 55 -9.07 -12.70 3.98
N ASN A 56 -10.15 -12.30 4.65
CA ASN A 56 -11.44 -12.00 4.02
C ASN A 56 -11.66 -10.50 3.75
N LEU A 57 -10.91 -9.63 4.42
CA LEU A 57 -11.02 -8.18 4.24
C LEU A 57 -10.37 -7.71 2.93
N PRO A 58 -10.85 -6.60 2.33
CA PRO A 58 -10.39 -6.10 1.03
C PRO A 58 -8.99 -5.46 1.07
N ALA A 59 -8.11 -5.90 1.97
CA ALA A 59 -6.77 -5.34 2.11
C ALA A 59 -5.68 -6.41 2.12
N ILE A 60 -4.45 -5.97 1.84
CA ILE A 60 -3.21 -6.72 2.02
C ILE A 60 -2.30 -5.93 2.94
N VAL A 61 -1.76 -6.61 3.95
CA VAL A 61 -0.68 -6.08 4.78
C VAL A 61 0.60 -6.84 4.47
N CYS A 62 1.55 -6.13 3.89
CA CYS A 62 2.92 -6.56 3.66
C CYS A 62 3.75 -6.31 4.92
N VAL A 63 4.50 -7.33 5.36
CA VAL A 63 5.38 -7.24 6.52
C VAL A 63 6.76 -7.73 6.09
N PRO A 64 7.67 -6.80 5.71
CA PRO A 64 8.97 -7.15 5.14
C PRO A 64 9.84 -8.04 6.03
N THR A 65 9.66 -7.98 7.34
CA THR A 65 10.39 -8.77 8.34
C THR A 65 9.52 -9.84 9.01
N GLY A 66 8.32 -10.10 8.50
CA GLY A 66 7.32 -10.97 9.11
C GLY A 66 7.73 -12.44 9.27
N MET A 67 8.83 -12.88 8.63
CA MET A 67 9.40 -14.21 8.79
C MET A 67 10.63 -14.24 9.72
N SER A 68 11.22 -13.09 10.04
CA SER A 68 12.43 -13.03 10.87
C SER A 68 12.11 -13.46 12.33
N PRO A 69 12.80 -14.46 12.90
CA PRO A 69 12.40 -15.06 14.19
C PRO A 69 12.54 -14.12 15.40
N ASN A 70 13.50 -13.20 15.34
CA ASN A 70 13.78 -12.23 16.42
C ASN A 70 13.06 -10.89 16.21
N ASP A 71 12.23 -10.77 15.19
CA ASP A 71 11.49 -9.55 14.91
C ASP A 71 10.23 -9.49 15.79
N PRO A 72 10.01 -8.40 16.55
CA PRO A 72 8.89 -8.29 17.48
C PRO A 72 7.54 -8.33 16.75
N LEU A 73 7.46 -7.70 15.58
CA LEU A 73 6.26 -7.66 14.78
C LEU A 73 5.95 -9.04 14.20
N ALA A 74 6.97 -9.77 13.72
CA ALA A 74 6.82 -11.14 13.24
C ALA A 74 6.27 -12.09 14.32
N GLN A 75 6.72 -11.97 15.57
CA GLN A 75 6.22 -12.78 16.69
C GLN A 75 4.74 -12.51 16.96
N SER A 76 4.35 -11.24 17.03
CA SER A 76 2.95 -10.84 17.23
C SER A 76 2.05 -11.30 16.08
N ILE A 77 2.49 -11.15 14.82
CA ILE A 77 1.71 -11.57 13.65
C ILE A 77 1.43 -13.07 13.65
N ARG A 78 2.39 -13.91 14.04
CA ARG A 78 2.16 -15.38 14.11
C ARG A 78 1.02 -15.73 15.05
N GLN A 79 0.84 -14.97 16.14
CA GLN A 79 -0.27 -15.15 17.06
C GLN A 79 -1.58 -14.64 16.44
N VAL A 80 -1.57 -13.45 15.81
CA VAL A 80 -2.73 -12.92 15.07
C VAL A 80 -3.20 -13.88 13.97
N LEU A 81 -2.29 -14.58 13.31
CA LEU A 81 -2.62 -15.59 12.29
C LEU A 81 -3.34 -16.82 12.84
N SER A 82 -3.11 -17.16 14.11
CA SER A 82 -3.73 -18.32 14.76
C SER A 82 -5.15 -18.04 15.24
N GLU A 83 -5.56 -16.77 15.23
CA GLU A 83 -6.90 -16.33 15.61
C GLU A 83 -7.78 -16.21 14.36
N ASP A 84 -8.95 -16.87 14.38
CA ASP A 84 -9.83 -17.05 13.21
C ASP A 84 -10.74 -15.81 12.97
N GLU A 85 -10.16 -14.62 13.08
CA GLU A 85 -10.88 -13.34 12.98
C GLU A 85 -10.84 -12.74 11.56
N SER A 86 -11.80 -11.84 11.31
CA SER A 86 -11.90 -11.03 10.10
C SER A 86 -10.66 -10.14 9.93
N ARG A 87 -9.72 -10.54 9.07
CA ARG A 87 -8.43 -9.88 8.87
C ARG A 87 -8.11 -9.69 7.37
N PRO A 88 -7.23 -8.73 7.03
CA PRO A 88 -6.67 -8.65 5.69
C PRO A 88 -5.77 -9.86 5.39
N THR A 89 -5.49 -10.06 4.11
CA THR A 89 -4.44 -11.00 3.70
C THR A 89 -3.09 -10.49 4.23
N LEU A 90 -2.34 -11.33 4.93
CA LEU A 90 -1.01 -10.97 5.42
C LEU A 90 0.04 -11.59 4.49
N MET A 91 0.98 -10.79 4.01
CA MET A 91 2.12 -11.24 3.22
C MET A 91 3.41 -11.01 4.01
N LEU A 92 4.03 -12.09 4.45
CA LEU A 92 5.19 -12.05 5.34
C LEU A 92 6.47 -12.28 4.54
N PHE A 93 7.55 -11.60 4.89
CA PHE A 93 8.83 -11.74 4.19
C PHE A 93 10.01 -11.83 5.16
N ASP A 94 11.16 -12.28 4.67
CA ASP A 94 12.47 -12.12 5.29
C ASP A 94 13.33 -11.21 4.39
N ASP A 95 12.85 -9.98 4.21
CA ASP A 95 13.41 -8.97 3.31
C ASP A 95 13.52 -7.61 4.05
N PRO A 96 14.39 -7.50 5.07
CA PRO A 96 14.53 -6.28 5.87
C PRO A 96 15.00 -5.06 5.07
N LEU A 97 15.56 -5.29 3.86
CA LEU A 97 16.01 -4.25 2.94
C LEU A 97 14.97 -3.93 1.85
N GLU A 98 13.78 -4.52 1.93
CA GLU A 98 12.65 -4.27 1.04
C GLU A 98 13.01 -4.37 -0.45
N ARG A 99 13.88 -5.33 -0.81
CA ARG A 99 14.38 -5.48 -2.17
C ARG A 99 13.30 -6.02 -3.11
N ASN A 100 12.49 -6.95 -2.63
CA ASN A 100 11.57 -7.74 -3.43
C ASN A 100 10.15 -7.76 -2.86
N ALA A 101 9.93 -7.52 -1.57
CA ALA A 101 8.62 -7.65 -0.93
C ALA A 101 7.48 -6.94 -1.70
N GLY A 102 7.69 -5.70 -2.14
CA GLY A 102 6.69 -4.97 -2.95
C GLY A 102 6.36 -5.64 -4.29
N LEU A 103 7.35 -6.19 -4.99
CA LEU A 103 7.12 -6.92 -6.25
C LEU A 103 6.38 -8.23 -6.03
N HIS A 104 6.65 -8.92 -4.93
CA HIS A 104 5.93 -10.14 -4.56
C HIS A 104 4.46 -9.85 -4.29
N VAL A 105 4.16 -8.76 -3.57
CA VAL A 105 2.77 -8.30 -3.35
C VAL A 105 2.10 -8.00 -4.69
N VAL A 106 2.73 -7.23 -5.58
CA VAL A 106 2.17 -6.90 -6.91
C VAL A 106 1.87 -8.17 -7.71
N ARG A 107 2.82 -9.12 -7.77
CA ARG A 107 2.62 -10.40 -8.46
C ARG A 107 1.45 -11.17 -7.85
N TYR A 108 1.39 -11.25 -6.54
CA TYR A 108 0.29 -11.92 -5.85
C TYR A 108 -1.05 -11.25 -6.17
N VAL A 109 -1.16 -9.91 -6.14
CA VAL A 109 -2.39 -9.17 -6.47
C VAL A 109 -2.80 -9.38 -7.93
N CYS A 110 -1.90 -9.20 -8.89
CA CYS A 110 -2.20 -9.34 -10.31
C CYS A 110 -2.50 -10.78 -10.72
N GLY A 111 -1.97 -11.74 -9.95
CA GLY A 111 -2.03 -13.16 -10.23
C GLY A 111 -3.11 -13.95 -9.49
N SER A 112 -3.64 -13.39 -8.40
CA SER A 112 -4.67 -14.03 -7.60
C SER A 112 -6.06 -13.77 -8.19
N GLN A 113 -6.93 -14.79 -8.11
CA GLN A 113 -8.37 -14.61 -8.23
C GLN A 113 -8.93 -14.35 -6.83
N ARG A 114 -8.54 -13.24 -6.20
CA ARG A 114 -9.04 -12.89 -4.87
C ARG A 114 -10.57 -12.84 -4.91
N LYS A 115 -11.20 -13.43 -3.89
CA LYS A 115 -12.66 -13.41 -3.71
C LYS A 115 -13.17 -11.98 -3.49
N THR A 116 -12.39 -11.19 -2.76
CA THR A 116 -12.68 -9.79 -2.44
C THR A 116 -11.72 -8.88 -3.23
N PRO A 117 -12.22 -7.92 -4.01
CA PRO A 117 -11.39 -6.91 -4.66
C PRO A 117 -10.50 -6.19 -3.65
N LEU A 118 -9.26 -5.93 -4.04
CA LEU A 118 -8.31 -5.21 -3.19
C LEU A 118 -8.64 -3.70 -3.23
N THR A 119 -8.87 -3.10 -2.08
CA THR A 119 -9.04 -1.65 -1.89
C THR A 119 -7.81 -1.01 -1.27
N THR A 120 -7.07 -1.73 -0.42
CA THR A 120 -5.97 -1.15 0.36
C THR A 120 -4.76 -2.09 0.45
N ALA A 121 -3.55 -1.54 0.22
CA ALA A 121 -2.28 -2.23 0.37
C ALA A 121 -1.38 -1.47 1.36
N VAL A 122 -0.87 -2.17 2.36
CA VAL A 122 -0.17 -1.55 3.49
C VAL A 122 1.22 -2.17 3.64
N ASN A 123 2.25 -1.35 3.80
CA ASN A 123 3.53 -1.78 4.34
C ASN A 123 3.52 -1.56 5.85
N LEU A 124 3.51 -2.61 6.67
CA LEU A 124 3.54 -2.52 8.12
C LEU A 124 4.95 -2.75 8.63
N ARG A 125 5.44 -1.80 9.42
CA ARG A 125 6.79 -1.78 9.99
C ARG A 125 6.73 -1.44 11.47
N TRP A 126 7.85 -1.67 12.15
CA TRP A 126 8.06 -1.16 13.50
C TRP A 126 9.35 -0.35 13.58
N ALA A 127 9.43 0.55 14.55
CA ALA A 127 10.62 1.33 14.83
C ALA A 127 10.79 1.57 16.33
N VAL A 128 12.03 1.85 16.76
CA VAL A 128 12.29 2.42 18.07
C VAL A 128 11.96 3.91 17.99
N MET A 129 10.85 4.30 18.61
CA MET A 129 10.41 5.70 18.63
C MET A 129 11.13 6.49 19.73
N PRO A 130 11.35 7.80 19.54
CA PRO A 130 11.83 8.67 20.60
C PRO A 130 10.93 8.59 21.85
N PRO A 131 11.48 8.71 23.08
CA PRO A 131 10.71 8.64 24.33
C PRO A 131 9.57 9.67 24.46
N THR A 132 9.61 10.73 23.66
CA THR A 132 8.58 11.77 23.58
C THR A 132 7.31 11.31 22.86
N ILE A 133 7.38 10.22 22.10
CA ILE A 133 6.25 9.63 21.39
C ILE A 133 5.66 8.52 22.27
N ALA A 134 4.37 8.62 22.59
CA ALA A 134 3.69 7.66 23.45
C ALA A 134 3.65 6.25 22.83
N ASP A 135 3.58 5.21 23.68
CA ASP A 135 3.53 3.79 23.27
C ASP A 135 2.31 3.44 22.40
N ASN A 136 1.27 4.28 22.41
CA ASN A 136 0.02 4.09 21.69
C ASN A 136 -0.03 4.84 20.35
N VAL A 137 1.12 5.24 19.82
CA VAL A 137 1.16 5.96 18.55
C VAL A 137 1.22 5.00 17.37
N VAL A 138 0.53 5.35 16.29
CA VAL A 138 0.67 4.73 14.97
C VAL A 138 1.10 5.83 14.01
N VAL A 139 2.19 5.61 13.27
CA VAL A 139 2.72 6.62 12.34
C VAL A 139 2.38 6.22 10.92
N ILE A 140 1.80 7.14 10.15
CA ILE A 140 1.60 6.97 8.71
C ILE A 140 2.71 7.67 7.95
N GLY A 141 3.43 6.89 7.15
CA GLY A 141 4.40 7.41 6.19
C GLY A 141 3.67 8.04 5.01
N THR A 142 3.91 9.33 4.76
CA THR A 142 3.21 10.09 3.72
C THR A 142 3.95 10.17 2.38
N ARG A 143 5.18 9.65 2.32
CA ARG A 143 5.99 9.62 1.10
C ARG A 143 5.59 8.43 0.24
N TYR A 144 5.20 8.70 -1.01
CA TYR A 144 4.65 7.72 -1.97
C TYR A 144 3.31 7.07 -1.57
N SER A 145 2.79 7.34 -0.38
CA SER A 145 1.46 6.89 0.01
C SER A 145 0.40 7.49 -0.92
N ARG A 146 -0.60 6.69 -1.23
CA ARG A 146 -1.80 7.09 -1.98
C ARG A 146 -2.99 6.80 -1.09
N ILE A 147 -3.42 7.80 -0.33
CA ILE A 147 -4.64 7.76 0.49
C ILE A 147 -5.30 9.13 0.42
N GLY A 148 -6.63 9.16 0.28
CA GLY A 148 -7.39 10.40 0.32
C GLY A 148 -7.60 10.87 1.77
N GLU A 149 -7.71 12.18 1.99
CA GLU A 149 -7.91 12.79 3.32
C GLU A 149 -9.10 12.15 4.07
N ALA A 150 -10.23 11.94 3.40
CA ALA A 150 -11.41 11.33 4.04
C ALA A 150 -11.15 9.91 4.60
N LEU A 151 -10.35 9.09 3.90
CA LEU A 151 -10.00 7.75 4.37
C LEU A 151 -8.97 7.81 5.49
N LEU A 152 -8.07 8.80 5.46
CA LEU A 152 -7.11 9.04 6.52
C LEU A 152 -7.82 9.48 7.81
N ASP A 153 -8.83 10.34 7.70
CA ASP A 153 -9.68 10.76 8.81
C ASP A 153 -10.46 9.57 9.41
N GLU A 154 -11.03 8.71 8.56
CA GLU A 154 -11.72 7.51 9.01
C GLU A 154 -10.77 6.55 9.75
N LEU A 155 -9.58 6.32 9.18
CA LEU A 155 -8.54 5.51 9.82
C LEU A 155 -8.12 6.10 11.17
N SER A 156 -7.95 7.42 11.24
CA SER A 156 -7.62 8.14 12.47
C SER A 156 -8.69 7.93 13.54
N GLN A 157 -9.96 8.14 13.22
CA GLN A 157 -11.08 7.94 14.15
C GLN A 157 -11.18 6.49 14.63
N ARG A 158 -10.99 5.53 13.72
CA ARG A 158 -11.02 4.09 14.06
C ARG A 158 -9.89 3.73 15.02
N LEU A 159 -8.66 4.16 14.73
CA LEU A 159 -7.51 3.93 15.60
C LEU A 159 -7.68 4.63 16.97
N GLN A 160 -8.23 5.84 17.00
CA GLN A 160 -8.56 6.55 18.24
C GLN A 160 -9.58 5.81 19.10
N SER A 161 -10.57 5.15 18.48
CA SER A 161 -11.55 4.33 19.22
C SER A 161 -10.92 3.15 19.98
N TYR A 162 -9.74 2.70 19.53
CA TYR A 162 -8.91 1.69 20.19
C TYR A 162 -7.82 2.28 21.10
N GLY A 163 -7.84 3.60 21.33
CA GLY A 163 -6.88 4.29 22.19
C GLY A 163 -5.52 4.56 21.53
N PHE A 164 -5.43 4.46 20.19
CA PHE A 164 -4.23 4.85 19.45
C PHE A 164 -4.29 6.32 19.03
N THR A 165 -3.12 6.94 18.90
CA THR A 165 -2.97 8.26 18.26
C THR A 165 -2.33 8.09 16.89
N LEU A 166 -2.99 8.54 15.83
CA LEU A 166 -2.42 8.56 14.50
C LEU A 166 -1.55 9.81 14.33
N LEU A 167 -0.29 9.63 13.95
CA LEU A 167 0.60 10.71 13.58
C LEU A 167 0.99 10.58 12.11
N GLU A 168 1.05 11.71 11.42
CA GLU A 168 1.67 11.78 10.11
C GLU A 168 3.16 12.05 10.26
N ASP A 169 3.93 11.31 9.49
CA ASP A 169 5.38 11.37 9.45
C ASP A 169 5.94 12.65 8.77
N ASN A 170 5.12 13.42 8.06
CA ASN A 170 5.60 14.56 7.26
C ASN A 170 6.78 14.21 6.30
N ARG A 171 6.89 12.95 5.89
CA ARG A 171 7.91 12.38 4.98
C ARG A 171 9.30 12.15 5.58
N GLU A 172 9.46 12.04 6.91
CA GLU A 172 10.75 11.81 7.57
C GLU A 172 11.16 10.32 7.69
N PHE A 173 10.23 9.46 8.08
CA PHE A 173 10.34 8.03 8.38
C PHE A 173 9.70 7.15 7.30
N GLY A 174 8.86 7.73 6.44
CA GLY A 174 7.99 7.09 5.48
C GLY A 174 8.54 7.03 4.05
N GLY A 175 8.01 6.11 3.26
CA GLY A 175 8.28 5.95 1.82
C GLY A 175 9.35 4.93 1.51
N GLY A 176 9.28 3.77 2.16
CA GLY A 176 10.10 2.59 1.84
C GLY A 176 9.95 2.12 0.38
N ARG A 177 10.86 1.21 -0.01
CA ARG A 177 10.89 0.65 -1.37
C ARG A 177 9.63 -0.15 -1.65
N VAL A 178 9.03 -0.77 -0.63
CA VAL A 178 7.74 -1.46 -0.76
C VAL A 178 6.67 -0.48 -1.20
N VAL A 179 6.43 0.60 -0.44
CA VAL A 179 5.36 1.57 -0.74
C VAL A 179 5.56 2.24 -2.09
N TYR A 180 6.79 2.60 -2.44
CA TYR A 180 7.11 3.11 -3.79
C TYR A 180 6.76 2.11 -4.90
N THR A 181 7.07 0.82 -4.71
CA THR A 181 6.76 -0.22 -5.69
C THR A 181 5.25 -0.42 -5.80
N LEU A 182 4.54 -0.49 -4.67
CA LEU A 182 3.09 -0.66 -4.64
C LEU A 182 2.38 0.53 -5.30
N SER A 183 2.79 1.76 -4.99
CA SER A 183 2.16 2.97 -5.54
C SER A 183 2.34 3.10 -7.06
N ARG A 184 3.45 2.59 -7.59
CA ARG A 184 3.77 2.61 -9.02
C ARG A 184 3.08 1.50 -9.82
N GLU A 185 3.01 0.31 -9.25
CA GLU A 185 2.58 -0.89 -9.99
C GLU A 185 1.10 -1.25 -9.76
N LEU A 186 0.50 -0.83 -8.64
CA LEU A 186 -0.92 -1.05 -8.37
C LEU A 186 -1.80 0.06 -8.99
N GLY A 187 -3.00 -0.32 -9.43
CA GLY A 187 -3.99 0.58 -10.03
C GLY A 187 -4.33 1.77 -9.13
N SER A 188 -4.66 2.93 -9.73
CA SER A 188 -4.90 4.21 -9.02
C SER A 188 -6.03 4.19 -8.00
N ASP A 189 -6.91 3.19 -8.11
CA ASP A 189 -8.05 2.91 -7.26
C ASP A 189 -7.70 2.22 -5.93
N ILE A 190 -6.48 1.70 -5.79
CA ILE A 190 -6.03 1.02 -4.56
C ILE A 190 -5.34 2.02 -3.63
N ASN A 191 -5.74 2.12 -2.38
CA ASN A 191 -5.01 2.88 -1.38
C ASN A 191 -3.66 2.21 -1.06
N VAL A 192 -2.59 2.99 -0.93
CA VAL A 192 -1.25 2.48 -0.63
C VAL A 192 -0.68 3.25 0.56
N LEU A 193 -0.38 2.55 1.65
CA LEU A 193 0.02 3.17 2.92
C LEU A 193 1.34 2.59 3.43
N GLU A 194 2.13 3.40 4.12
CA GLU A 194 3.12 2.89 5.08
C GLU A 194 2.62 3.13 6.50
N VAL A 195 2.65 2.09 7.33
CA VAL A 195 2.28 2.15 8.74
C VAL A 195 3.48 1.73 9.56
N THR A 196 3.92 2.59 10.48
CA THR A 196 4.99 2.28 11.42
C THR A 196 4.45 2.32 12.84
N VAL A 197 4.68 1.25 13.60
CA VAL A 197 4.31 1.16 15.02
C VAL A 197 5.56 1.21 15.93
N PRO A 198 5.45 1.71 17.17
CA PRO A 198 6.50 1.59 18.16
C PRO A 198 6.85 0.13 18.44
N VAL A 199 8.11 -0.13 18.78
CA VAL A 199 8.60 -1.47 19.14
C VAL A 199 7.79 -2.13 20.27
N GLU A 200 7.33 -1.35 21.26
CA GLU A 200 6.52 -1.88 22.36
C GLU A 200 5.10 -2.28 21.91
N LEU A 201 4.50 -1.53 20.98
CA LEU A 201 3.24 -1.92 20.33
C LEU A 201 3.44 -3.17 19.48
N ALA A 202 4.54 -3.25 18.72
CA ALA A 202 4.86 -4.38 17.85
C ALA A 202 5.00 -5.71 18.62
N LYS A 203 5.37 -5.67 19.91
CA LYS A 203 5.45 -6.84 20.79
C LYS A 203 4.08 -7.30 21.35
N SER A 204 3.01 -6.54 21.10
CA SER A 204 1.68 -6.84 21.62
C SER A 204 0.75 -7.38 20.51
N PRO A 205 0.48 -8.70 20.47
CA PRO A 205 -0.38 -9.32 19.46
C PRO A 205 -1.77 -8.68 19.36
N GLU A 206 -2.42 -8.44 20.50
CA GLU A 206 -3.74 -7.82 20.56
C GLU A 206 -3.74 -6.44 19.89
N ARG A 207 -2.71 -5.63 20.14
CA ARG A 207 -2.61 -4.29 19.59
C ARG A 207 -2.25 -4.30 18.12
N VAL A 208 -1.35 -5.19 17.71
CA VAL A 208 -1.03 -5.42 16.29
C VAL A 208 -2.27 -5.85 15.52
N ARG A 209 -3.11 -6.72 16.09
CA ARG A 209 -4.40 -7.12 15.50
C ARG A 209 -5.31 -5.91 15.25
N LEU A 210 -5.46 -5.03 16.25
CA LEU A 210 -6.28 -3.82 16.12
C LEU A 210 -5.75 -2.89 15.02
N VAL A 211 -4.42 -2.73 14.90
CA VAL A 211 -3.82 -1.93 13.82
C VAL A 211 -4.07 -2.57 12.45
N ILE A 212 -3.80 -3.87 12.30
CA ILE A 212 -3.95 -4.61 11.04
C ILE A 212 -5.40 -4.61 10.55
N THR A 213 -6.36 -4.77 11.45
CA THR A 213 -7.79 -4.75 11.11
C THR A 213 -8.28 -3.32 10.81
N SER A 214 -7.73 -2.31 11.51
CA SER A 214 -8.11 -0.91 11.28
C SER A 214 -7.73 -0.41 9.89
N VAL A 215 -6.58 -0.84 9.36
CA VAL A 215 -6.08 -0.41 8.03
C VAL A 215 -6.77 -1.11 6.86
N ALA A 216 -7.65 -2.07 7.12
CA ALA A 216 -8.48 -2.69 6.11
C ALA A 216 -9.74 -1.83 5.89
N VAL A 217 -9.61 -0.84 5.00
CA VAL A 217 -10.70 0.03 4.53
C VAL A 217 -10.98 -0.26 3.06
#